data_AF-A0A0G0D0T1-F1
#
_entry.id   AF-A0A0G0D0T1-F1
#
_cell.length_a   1.000
_cell.length_b   1.000
_cell.length_c   1.000
_cell.angle_alpha   90.00
_cell.angle_beta   90.00
_cell.angle_gamma   90.00
#
_symmetry.space_group_name_H-M   'P 1'
#
loop_
_entity.id
_entity.type
_entity.pdbx_description
1 polymer ?
#
loop_
_entity_poly.entity_id
_entity_poly.type
_entity_poly.pdbx_seq_one_letter_code
_entity_poly.pdbx_strand_id
1 'polypeptide(L)'
;MFKSVDPNINFSEMEKKWLAHWYKTGVVKKYLTKNNKSDKYFSFLDGPITANNPMGVHHAWGRTYKDLWPKFHNLLGYKQRFQNG
;
A
#
# COMPACT_ATOMS: atom_id res chain seq x y z
N MET A 1 -12.10 -16.75 -21.57
CA MET A 1 -13.20 -17.02 -20.61
C MET A 1 -12.73 -16.66 -19.21
N PHE A 2 -13.60 -16.04 -18.41
CA PHE A 2 -13.30 -15.77 -16.99
C PHE A 2 -13.44 -17.03 -16.15
N LYS A 3 -12.75 -17.09 -15.02
CA LYS A 3 -12.93 -18.15 -14.03
C LYS A 3 -14.22 -17.93 -13.26
N SER A 4 -14.92 -19.01 -12.92
CA SER A 4 -16.06 -18.96 -11.99
C SER A 4 -15.59 -18.41 -10.65
N VAL A 5 -16.44 -17.59 -10.03
CA VAL A 5 -16.19 -16.99 -8.71
C VAL A 5 -16.89 -17.84 -7.65
N ASP A 6 -16.15 -18.17 -6.59
CA ASP A 6 -16.73 -18.83 -5.41
C ASP A 6 -17.51 -17.80 -4.59
N PRO A 7 -18.79 -18.02 -4.24
CA PRO A 7 -19.52 -17.11 -3.35
C PRO A 7 -18.97 -17.09 -1.92
N ASN A 8 -18.22 -18.12 -1.50
CA ASN A 8 -17.70 -18.28 -0.13
C ASN A 8 -16.17 -18.02 -0.05
N ILE A 9 -15.72 -16.91 -0.63
CA ILE A 9 -14.29 -16.57 -0.64
C ILE A 9 -13.76 -16.28 0.77
N ASN A 10 -12.65 -16.95 1.12
CA ASN A 10 -11.83 -16.58 2.26
C ASN A 10 -10.93 -15.38 1.93
N PHE A 11 -11.37 -14.18 2.30
CA PHE A 11 -10.64 -12.94 2.03
C PHE A 11 -9.27 -12.89 2.73
N SER A 12 -9.16 -13.40 3.97
CA SER A 12 -7.90 -13.38 4.70
C SER A 12 -6.81 -14.21 4.02
N GLU A 13 -7.15 -15.37 3.46
CA GLU A 13 -6.21 -16.16 2.66
C GLU A 13 -5.88 -15.49 1.33
N MET A 14 -6.88 -14.89 0.68
CA MET A 14 -6.67 -14.16 -0.56
C MET A 14 -5.73 -12.96 -0.39
N GLU A 15 -5.88 -12.18 0.69
CA GLU A 15 -5.01 -11.06 1.02
C GLU A 15 -3.56 -11.53 1.26
N LYS A 16 -3.36 -12.60 2.05
CA LYS A 16 -2.04 -13.20 2.27
C LYS A 16 -1.39 -13.67 0.96
N LYS A 17 -2.17 -14.29 0.07
CA LYS A 17 -1.71 -14.73 -1.25
C LYS A 17 -1.23 -13.56 -2.10
N TRP A 18 -2.01 -12.48 -2.18
CA TRP A 18 -1.63 -11.31 -2.98
C TRP A 18 -0.43 -10.57 -2.39
N LEU A 19 -0.38 -10.42 -1.07
CA LEU A 19 0.76 -9.83 -0.38
C LEU A 19 2.06 -10.58 -0.73
N ALA A 20 2.06 -11.91 -0.56
CA ALA A 20 3.20 -12.75 -0.91
C ALA A 20 3.56 -12.64 -2.39
N HIS A 21 2.57 -12.62 -3.28
CA HIS A 21 2.78 -12.44 -4.71
C HIS A 21 3.46 -11.11 -5.05
N TRP A 22 3.01 -9.99 -4.47
CA TRP A 22 3.58 -8.67 -4.76
C TRP A 22 5.04 -8.54 -4.35
N TYR A 23 5.41 -9.11 -3.20
CA TYR A 23 6.81 -9.16 -2.78
C TYR A 23 7.63 -10.10 -3.67
N LYS A 24 7.15 -11.34 -3.89
CA LYS A 24 7.87 -12.35 -4.69
C LYS A 24 8.14 -11.88 -6.13
N THR A 25 7.20 -11.17 -6.74
CA THR A 25 7.31 -10.70 -8.14
C THR A 25 7.96 -9.32 -8.27
N GLY A 26 8.34 -8.69 -7.15
CA GLY A 26 8.95 -7.36 -7.13
C GLY A 26 7.98 -6.23 -7.52
N VAL A 27 6.67 -6.46 -7.47
CA VAL A 27 5.65 -5.43 -7.72
C VAL A 27 5.82 -4.26 -6.75
N VAL A 28 6.13 -4.54 -5.48
CA VAL A 28 6.38 -3.48 -4.49
C VAL A 28 7.54 -2.59 -4.92
N LYS A 29 8.67 -3.18 -5.33
CA LYS A 29 9.83 -2.42 -5.82
C LYS A 29 9.48 -1.57 -7.04
N LYS A 30 8.76 -2.16 -8.02
CA LYS A 30 8.31 -1.44 -9.22
C LYS A 30 7.35 -0.29 -8.89
N TYR A 31 6.43 -0.50 -7.95
CA TYR A 31 5.50 0.52 -7.48
C TYR A 31 6.24 1.71 -6.85
N LEU A 32 7.22 1.42 -5.97
CA LEU A 32 7.98 2.45 -5.25
C LEU A 32 8.89 3.28 -6.17
N THR A 33 9.40 2.70 -7.26
CA THR A 33 10.32 3.40 -8.18
C THR A 33 9.66 3.90 -9.46
N LYS A 34 8.36 3.61 -9.67
CA LYS A 34 7.61 3.89 -10.90
C LYS A 34 7.81 5.31 -11.43
N ASN A 35 7.76 6.30 -10.52
CA ASN A 35 7.73 7.71 -10.88
C ASN A 35 9.05 8.45 -10.53
N ASN A 36 10.18 7.75 -10.38
CA ASN A 36 11.45 8.37 -9.96
C ASN A 36 11.95 9.50 -10.88
N LYS A 37 11.52 9.50 -12.13
CA LYS A 37 11.86 10.51 -13.15
C LYS A 37 10.76 11.56 -13.37
N SER A 38 9.68 11.54 -12.59
CA SER A 38 8.60 12.53 -12.73
C SER A 38 9.03 13.89 -12.20
N ASP A 39 8.65 14.95 -12.92
CA ASP A 39 8.79 16.35 -12.50
C ASP A 39 7.67 16.79 -11.54
N LYS A 40 6.58 16.01 -11.44
CA LYS A 40 5.50 16.19 -10.46
C LYS A 40 5.87 15.51 -9.14
N TYR A 41 5.65 16.20 -8.02
CA TYR A 41 5.98 15.71 -6.69
C TYR A 41 4.78 15.77 -5.75
N PHE A 42 4.60 14.71 -4.96
CA PHE A 42 3.65 14.68 -3.86
C PHE A 42 4.40 14.27 -2.59
N SER A 43 4.18 15.01 -1.51
CA SER A 43 4.78 14.74 -0.21
C SER A 43 3.68 14.47 0.80
N PHE A 44 3.83 13.38 1.54
CA PHE A 44 2.96 13.02 2.65
C PHE A 44 3.84 12.78 3.87
N LEU A 45 3.49 13.41 4.99
CA LEU A 45 4.20 13.26 6.25
C LEU A 45 3.35 12.39 7.17
N ASP A 46 3.85 11.18 7.44
CA ASP A 46 3.27 10.30 8.44
C ASP A 46 3.91 10.58 9.80
N GLY A 47 3.09 10.90 10.80
CA GLY A 47 3.56 11.09 12.16
C GLY A 47 4.10 9.78 12.75
N PRO A 48 5.25 9.80 13.43
CA PRO A 48 5.88 8.58 13.94
C PRO A 48 4.99 7.90 14.99
N ILE A 49 4.95 6.57 14.97
CA ILE A 49 4.34 5.77 16.04
C ILE A 49 5.42 5.28 17.02
N THR A 50 5.10 5.23 18.31
CA THR A 50 5.97 4.56 19.29
C THR A 50 5.74 3.06 19.28
N ALA A 51 6.80 2.26 19.14
CA ALA A 51 6.73 0.79 19.13
C ALA A 51 6.71 0.16 20.54
N ASN A 52 6.02 0.78 21.50
CA ASN A 52 5.98 0.34 22.90
C ASN A 52 4.78 -0.54 23.25
N ASN A 53 3.76 -0.61 22.38
CA ASN A 53 2.55 -1.42 22.58
C ASN A 53 2.00 -1.94 21.24
N PRO A 54 1.20 -3.02 21.24
CA PRO A 54 0.50 -3.48 20.06
C PRO A 54 -0.45 -2.42 19.46
N MET A 55 -0.63 -2.44 18.14
CA MET A 55 -1.57 -1.54 17.48
C MET A 55 -3.02 -2.00 17.68
N GLY A 56 -3.86 -1.13 18.26
CA GLY A 56 -5.32 -1.26 18.24
C GLY A 56 -5.96 -0.90 16.89
N VAL A 57 -7.24 -1.28 16.69
CA VAL A 57 -7.97 -1.12 15.42
C VAL A 57 -8.04 0.33 14.91
N HIS A 58 -8.04 1.32 15.80
CA HIS A 58 -8.04 2.74 15.43
C HIS A 58 -6.76 3.14 14.66
N HIS A 59 -5.63 2.47 14.90
CA HIS A 59 -4.43 2.66 14.10
C HIS A 59 -4.63 2.19 12.66
N ALA A 60 -5.37 1.10 12.45
CA ALA A 60 -5.65 0.58 11.12
C ALA A 60 -6.47 1.59 10.30
N TRP A 61 -7.50 2.21 10.89
CA TRP A 61 -8.26 3.27 10.22
C TRP A 61 -7.40 4.44 9.79
N GLY A 62 -6.55 4.96 10.68
CA GLY A 62 -5.62 6.04 10.35
C GLY A 62 -4.66 5.63 9.23
N ARG A 63 -4.07 4.42 9.32
CA ARG A 63 -3.13 3.91 8.31
C ARG A 63 -3.80 3.68 6.95
N THR A 64 -5.09 3.31 6.89
CA THR A 64 -5.83 3.19 5.63
C THR A 64 -5.92 4.52 4.89
N TYR A 65 -6.26 5.61 5.58
CA TYR A 65 -6.27 6.95 4.95
C TYR A 65 -4.86 7.40 4.54
N LYS A 66 -3.87 7.13 5.38
CA LYS A 66 -2.46 7.46 5.13
C LYS A 66 -1.87 6.70 3.95
N ASP A 67 -2.38 5.51 3.63
CA ASP A 67 -1.96 4.71 2.47
C ASP A 67 -2.74 5.08 1.19
N LEU A 68 -3.99 5.53 1.32
CA LEU A 68 -4.83 5.96 0.20
C LEU A 68 -4.20 7.10 -0.62
N TRP A 69 -3.72 8.16 0.04
CA TRP A 69 -3.23 9.35 -0.64
C TRP A 69 -1.93 9.12 -1.43
N PRO A 70 -0.90 8.45 -0.87
CA PRO A 70 0.27 8.05 -1.64
C PRO A 70 -0.06 7.14 -2.82
N LYS A 71 -0.99 6.18 -2.66
CA LYS A 71 -1.43 5.32 -3.76
C LYS A 71 -2.09 6.10 -4.89
N PHE A 72 -3.03 6.99 -4.54
CA PHE A 72 -3.71 7.84 -5.50
C PHE A 72 -2.73 8.69 -6.32
N HIS A 73 -1.81 9.40 -5.65
CA HIS A 73 -0.82 10.23 -6.34
C HIS A 73 0.22 9.41 -7.12
N ASN A 74 0.54 8.18 -6.70
CA ASN A 74 1.40 7.30 -7.48
C ASN A 74 0.75 6.88 -8.82
N LEU A 75 -0.56 6.69 -8.82
CA LEU A 75 -1.34 6.41 -10.03
C LEU A 75 -1.38 7.61 -10.97
N LEU A 76 -1.46 8.83 -10.42
CA LEU A 76 -1.41 10.08 -11.19
C LEU A 76 0.01 10.46 -11.70
N GLY A 77 1.03 9.64 -11.39
CA GLY A 77 2.38 9.83 -11.90
C GLY A 77 3.29 10.71 -11.02
N TYR A 78 2.89 11.05 -9.79
CA TYR A 78 3.70 11.87 -8.90
C TYR A 78 4.86 11.07 -8.29
N LYS A 79 6.04 11.68 -8.27
CA LYS A 79 7.20 11.19 -7.52
C LYS A 79 6.98 11.41 -6.03
N GLN A 80 7.37 10.42 -5.23
CA GLN A 80 7.13 10.39 -3.79
C GLN A 80 8.34 9.80 -3.06
N ARG A 81 8.45 10.09 -1.76
CA ARG A 81 9.50 9.53 -0.89
C ARG A 81 9.15 8.17 -0.31
N PHE A 82 7.86 7.82 -0.22
CA PHE A 82 7.35 6.60 0.43
C PHE A 82 7.97 6.34 1.81
N GLN A 83 7.94 7.36 2.67
CA GLN A 83 8.40 7.24 4.05
C GLN A 83 7.21 7.34 4.99
N ASN A 84 6.93 6.24 5.68
CA ASN A 84 5.93 6.17 6.75
C ASN A 84 6.64 6.02 8.10
N GLY A 85 5.96 6.42 9.18
CA GLY A 85 6.46 6.42 10.56
C GLY A 85 5.81 5.40 11.49
#